data_AF-A0A4W4EBQ5-F1
#
_entry.id   AF-A0A4W4EBQ5-F1
#
_cell.length_a   1.000
_cell.length_b   1.000
_cell.length_c   1.000
_cell.angle_alpha   90.00
_cell.angle_beta   90.00
_cell.angle_gamma   90.00
#
_symmetry.space_group_name_H-M   'P 1'
#
loop_
_entity.id
_entity.type
_entity.pdbx_description
1 polymer ?
#
loop_
_entity_poly.entity_id
_entity_poly.type
_entity_poly.pdbx_seq_one_letter_code
_entity_poly.pdbx_strand_id
1 'polypeptide(L)'
;MTSSSGGHWVRRLIRARRFILGSDFAKLRTAKLSFKKERKERKRKHRAVHARAIDPPGYCVHNVNIQGLRRTKQDYLDNEISNVFNAKNIIDVMKQSPKARQRLLRLGIFKEVEVLIDISEGVCVCVCVLA
;
A
#
# COMPACT_ATOMS: atom_id res chain seq x y z
N MET A 1 -13.99 4.08 23.60
CA MET A 1 -15.02 3.73 22.59
C MET A 1 -15.40 5.02 21.86
N THR A 2 -14.79 5.31 20.71
CA THR A 2 -15.05 6.57 19.98
C THR A 2 -15.54 6.28 18.57
N SER A 3 -16.75 6.78 18.35
CA SER A 3 -17.63 6.71 17.21
C SER A 3 -16.97 6.90 15.83
N SER A 4 -17.10 5.89 14.98
CA SER A 4 -16.83 5.97 13.53
C SER A 4 -18.05 6.57 12.83
N SER A 5 -18.16 7.90 12.85
CA SER A 5 -19.26 8.67 12.23
C SER A 5 -18.89 9.25 10.85
N GLY A 6 -17.86 8.70 10.19
CA GLY A 6 -17.26 9.31 8.98
C GLY A 6 -17.72 8.77 7.63
N GLY A 7 -18.63 7.78 7.58
CA GLY A 7 -18.91 7.03 6.34
C GLY A 7 -20.33 7.12 5.77
N HIS A 8 -21.30 7.59 6.56
CA HIS A 8 -22.71 7.42 6.21
C HIS A 8 -23.22 8.45 5.18
N TRP A 9 -22.65 9.66 5.15
CA TRP A 9 -23.10 10.75 4.28
C TRP A 9 -22.64 10.60 2.81
N VAL A 10 -21.52 9.93 2.57
CA VAL A 10 -20.93 9.81 1.21
C VAL A 10 -21.76 8.91 0.29
N ARG A 11 -22.50 7.94 0.85
CA ARG A 11 -23.38 7.05 0.08
C ARG A 11 -24.72 7.69 -0.29
N ARG A 12 -25.17 8.70 0.46
CA ARG A 12 -26.47 9.35 0.25
C ARG A 12 -26.46 10.35 -0.93
N LEU A 13 -25.29 10.84 -1.33
CA LEU A 13 -25.15 11.81 -2.43
C LEU A 13 -25.22 11.18 -3.84
N ILE A 14 -25.01 9.86 -3.97
CA ILE A 14 -24.95 9.18 -5.29
C ILE A 14 -26.37 8.95 -5.88
N ARG A 15 -27.43 9.04 -5.07
CA ARG A 15 -28.82 8.80 -5.49
C ARG A 15 -29.64 10.07 -5.83
N ALA A 16 -29.01 11.24 -5.85
CA ALA A 16 -29.65 12.49 -6.29
C ALA A 16 -29.32 12.82 -7.76
N ARG A 17 -29.21 11.79 -8.61
CA ARG A 17 -28.84 11.94 -10.02
C ARG A 17 -30.09 11.87 -10.91
N ARG A 18 -31.03 12.79 -10.73
CA ARG A 18 -32.14 12.96 -11.70
C ARG A 18 -32.82 14.33 -11.64
N PHE A 19 -32.09 15.43 -11.62
CA PHE A 19 -32.53 16.72 -12.20
C PHE A 19 -31.42 17.75 -12.01
N ILE A 20 -30.70 18.14 -13.07
CA ILE A 20 -29.78 19.29 -13.00
C ILE A 20 -29.82 20.03 -14.36
N LEU A 21 -30.27 21.29 -14.33
CA LEU A 21 -30.28 22.22 -15.46
C LEU A 21 -28.84 22.66 -15.84
N GLY A 22 -28.63 23.05 -17.10
CA GLY A 22 -27.31 23.16 -17.75
C GLY A 22 -26.24 24.04 -17.06
N SER A 23 -26.65 25.04 -16.27
CA SER A 23 -25.75 25.97 -15.56
C SER A 23 -24.91 25.29 -14.47
N ASP A 24 -25.40 24.18 -13.92
CA ASP A 24 -24.76 23.47 -12.82
C ASP A 24 -23.75 22.42 -13.28
N PHE A 25 -23.81 21.96 -14.55
CA PHE A 25 -22.81 21.04 -15.11
C PHE A 25 -21.42 21.68 -15.20
N ALA A 26 -21.33 22.99 -15.47
CA ALA A 26 -20.06 23.72 -15.46
C ALA A 26 -19.46 23.78 -14.05
N LYS A 27 -20.29 24.09 -13.04
CA LYS A 27 -19.91 24.13 -11.62
C LYS A 27 -19.50 22.75 -11.09
N LEU A 28 -20.20 21.69 -11.50
CA LEU A 28 -19.85 20.31 -11.17
C LEU A 28 -18.53 19.87 -11.81
N ARG A 29 -18.20 20.35 -13.02
CA ARG A 29 -16.91 20.07 -13.68
C ARG A 29 -15.76 20.79 -12.97
N THR A 30 -15.90 22.07 -12.66
CA THR A 30 -14.88 22.84 -11.93
C THR A 30 -14.67 22.28 -10.52
N ALA A 31 -15.73 21.92 -9.81
CA ALA A 31 -15.65 21.26 -8.49
C ALA A 31 -14.95 19.89 -8.57
N LYS A 32 -15.25 19.06 -9.59
CA LYS A 32 -14.51 17.79 -9.78
C LYS A 32 -13.02 18.00 -10.04
N LEU A 33 -12.66 19.05 -10.80
CA LEU A 33 -11.28 19.39 -11.10
C LEU A 33 -10.54 19.92 -9.87
N SER A 34 -11.18 20.76 -9.03
CA SER A 34 -10.59 21.24 -7.77
C SER A 34 -10.33 20.09 -6.81
N PHE A 35 -11.29 19.18 -6.59
CA PHE A 35 -11.07 17.98 -5.78
C PHE A 35 -9.95 17.09 -6.32
N LYS A 36 -9.81 16.96 -7.64
CA LYS A 36 -8.72 16.20 -8.29
C LYS A 36 -7.36 16.87 -8.06
N LYS A 37 -7.29 18.21 -8.12
CA LYS A 37 -6.08 19.00 -7.80
C LYS A 37 -5.69 18.84 -6.33
N GLU A 38 -6.64 19.03 -5.40
CA GLU A 38 -6.41 18.88 -3.96
C GLU A 38 -5.92 17.47 -3.61
N ARG A 39 -6.51 16.42 -4.19
CA ARG A 39 -6.03 15.04 -4.00
C ARG A 39 -4.59 14.84 -4.50
N LYS A 40 -4.23 15.42 -5.64
CA LYS A 40 -2.85 15.37 -6.16
C LYS A 40 -1.89 16.13 -5.25
N GLU A 41 -2.33 17.25 -4.70
CA GLU A 41 -1.50 18.07 -3.82
C GLU A 41 -1.31 17.44 -2.44
N ARG A 42 -2.36 16.88 -1.83
CA ARG A 42 -2.22 16.08 -0.59
C ARG A 42 -1.25 14.92 -0.79
N LYS A 43 -1.32 14.22 -1.94
CA LYS A 43 -0.34 13.17 -2.30
C LYS A 43 1.08 13.72 -2.44
N ARG A 44 1.27 14.90 -3.04
CA ARG A 44 2.58 15.56 -3.16
C ARG A 44 3.16 15.96 -1.80
N LYS A 45 2.36 16.60 -0.94
CA LYS A 45 2.78 17.01 0.42
C LYS A 45 3.15 15.78 1.25
N HIS A 46 2.33 14.74 1.22
CA HIS A 46 2.65 13.48 1.89
C HIS A 46 3.94 12.83 1.36
N ARG A 47 4.19 12.88 0.04
CA ARG A 47 5.44 12.38 -0.56
C ARG A 47 6.66 13.20 -0.14
N ALA A 48 6.52 14.53 -0.02
CA ALA A 48 7.59 15.43 0.37
C ALA A 48 8.00 15.28 1.85
N VAL A 49 7.04 15.01 2.73
CA VAL A 49 7.31 14.71 4.16
C VAL A 49 8.19 13.46 4.30
N HIS A 50 7.94 12.42 3.50
CA HIS A 50 8.78 11.22 3.48
C HIS A 50 10.21 11.44 2.93
N ALA A 51 10.45 12.51 2.18
CA ALA A 51 11.77 12.76 1.58
C ALA A 51 12.74 13.52 2.52
N ARG A 52 12.25 14.03 3.66
CA ARG A 52 13.06 14.81 4.63
C ARG A 52 13.38 14.05 5.92
N ALA A 53 12.91 12.82 6.06
CA ALA A 53 13.32 11.96 7.16
C ALA A 53 14.76 11.51 6.87
N ILE A 54 15.69 11.93 7.73
CA ILE A 54 17.07 11.47 7.74
C ILE A 54 17.04 9.95 7.95
N ASP A 55 17.55 9.19 6.98
CA ASP A 55 17.65 7.74 7.08
C ASP A 55 18.53 7.39 8.30
N PRO A 56 18.03 6.63 9.30
CA PRO A 56 18.90 6.07 10.33
C PRO A 56 19.85 5.04 9.68
N PRO A 57 20.97 4.66 10.35
CA PRO A 57 21.99 3.77 9.77
C PRO A 57 21.37 2.56 9.07
N GLY A 58 21.82 2.32 7.84
CA GLY A 58 21.14 1.55 6.80
C GLY A 58 20.64 0.18 7.25
N TYR A 59 19.32 0.04 7.32
CA TYR A 59 18.66 -1.24 7.53
C TYR A 59 18.68 -2.05 6.24
N CYS A 60 19.58 -3.02 6.15
CA CYS A 60 19.57 -4.02 5.08
C CYS A 60 18.65 -5.19 5.45
N VAL A 61 17.96 -5.74 4.44
CA VAL A 61 17.22 -6.99 4.59
C VAL A 61 18.22 -8.13 4.57
N HIS A 62 18.32 -8.86 5.68
CA HIS A 62 19.27 -9.97 5.77
C HIS A 62 18.68 -11.27 5.24
N ASN A 63 17.41 -11.53 5.60
CA ASN A 63 16.73 -12.74 5.18
C ASN A 63 15.24 -12.48 4.98
N VAL A 64 14.68 -13.18 3.99
CA VAL A 64 13.23 -13.29 3.78
C VAL A 64 12.86 -14.75 3.91
N ASN A 65 12.26 -15.12 5.04
CA ASN A 65 11.82 -16.48 5.26
C ASN A 65 10.40 -16.66 4.72
N ILE A 66 10.18 -17.68 3.88
CA ILE A 66 8.86 -18.01 3.35
C ILE A 66 8.40 -19.32 3.98
N GLN A 67 7.37 -19.24 4.81
CA GLN A 67 6.78 -20.41 5.47
C GLN A 67 5.50 -20.85 4.77
N GLY A 68 5.15 -22.14 4.88
CA GLY A 68 3.92 -22.70 4.31
C GLY A 68 4.00 -23.15 2.85
N LEU A 69 5.21 -23.17 2.27
CA LEU A 69 5.46 -23.76 0.96
C LEU A 69 5.30 -25.29 1.03
N ARG A 70 4.18 -25.82 0.51
CA ARG A 70 3.96 -27.28 0.43
C ARG A 70 4.34 -27.86 -0.93
N ARG A 71 3.69 -27.40 -2.00
CA ARG A 71 3.85 -27.94 -3.37
C ARG A 71 4.58 -26.98 -4.31
N THR A 72 4.96 -25.81 -3.83
CA THR A 72 5.54 -24.75 -4.64
C THR A 72 7.02 -24.65 -4.29
N LYS A 73 7.88 -24.66 -5.31
CA LYS A 73 9.32 -24.44 -5.14
C LYS A 73 9.58 -22.96 -4.86
N GLN A 74 10.51 -22.66 -3.95
CA GLN A 74 10.83 -21.30 -3.54
C GLN A 74 11.31 -20.42 -4.72
N ASP A 75 12.05 -21.00 -5.66
CA ASP A 75 12.60 -20.32 -6.85
C ASP A 75 11.52 -19.59 -7.68
N TYR A 76 10.28 -20.08 -7.68
CA TYR A 76 9.18 -19.43 -8.40
C TYR A 76 8.70 -18.14 -7.75
N LEU A 77 9.07 -17.89 -6.49
CA LEU A 77 8.68 -16.71 -5.73
C LEU A 77 9.80 -15.68 -5.61
N ASP A 78 11.04 -16.08 -5.94
CA ASP A 78 12.23 -15.23 -5.81
C ASP A 78 12.11 -13.95 -6.65
N ASN A 79 11.49 -14.05 -7.84
CA ASN A 79 11.23 -12.89 -8.69
C ASN A 79 10.30 -11.87 -8.02
N GLU A 80 9.25 -12.35 -7.34
CA GLU A 80 8.23 -11.54 -6.71
C GLU A 80 8.72 -10.89 -5.42
N ILE A 81 9.63 -11.54 -4.70
CA ILE A 81 10.22 -11.06 -3.43
C ILE A 81 11.54 -10.30 -3.63
N SER A 82 12.20 -10.40 -4.78
CA SER A 82 13.48 -9.71 -5.10
C SER A 82 13.50 -8.23 -4.73
N ASN A 83 12.37 -7.53 -4.94
CA ASN A 83 12.21 -6.12 -4.63
C ASN A 83 12.22 -5.80 -3.13
N VAL A 84 11.87 -6.77 -2.28
CA VAL A 84 11.94 -6.66 -0.82
C VAL A 84 13.39 -6.87 -0.38
N PHE A 85 14.07 -7.88 -0.93
CA PHE A 85 15.50 -8.13 -0.66
C PHE A 85 16.40 -6.95 -1.04
N ASN A 86 16.12 -6.30 -2.17
CA ASN A 86 16.91 -5.15 -2.65
C ASN A 86 16.61 -3.83 -1.89
N ALA A 87 15.73 -3.85 -0.89
CA ALA A 87 15.41 -2.66 -0.12
C ALA A 87 16.57 -2.32 0.84
N LYS A 88 17.03 -1.06 0.77
CA LYS A 88 18.13 -0.53 1.58
C LYS A 88 17.68 0.21 2.85
N ASN A 89 16.38 0.48 2.92
CA ASN A 89 15.76 1.31 3.95
C ASN A 89 14.52 0.61 4.49
N ILE A 90 14.27 0.77 5.79
CA ILE A 90 13.06 0.25 6.45
C ILE A 90 11.78 0.76 5.77
N ILE A 91 11.79 2.01 5.29
CA ILE A 91 10.68 2.62 4.58
C ILE A 91 10.39 1.88 3.27
N ASP A 92 11.44 1.42 2.57
CA ASP A 92 11.29 0.68 1.33
C ASP A 92 10.81 -0.75 1.58
N VAL A 93 11.30 -1.40 2.64
CA VAL A 93 10.75 -2.70 3.10
C VAL A 93 9.25 -2.57 3.37
N MET A 94 8.83 -1.58 4.16
CA MET A 94 7.42 -1.33 4.48
C MET A 94 6.56 -1.04 3.23
N LYS A 95 7.14 -0.46 2.17
CA LYS A 95 6.44 -0.21 0.91
C LYS A 95 6.41 -1.41 -0.02
N GLN A 96 7.47 -2.22 -0.04
CA GLN A 96 7.63 -3.34 -0.96
C GLN A 96 6.97 -4.61 -0.44
N SER A 97 6.95 -4.84 0.87
CA SER A 97 6.33 -6.01 1.50
C SER A 97 4.85 -6.18 1.14
N PRO A 98 3.97 -5.16 1.26
CA PRO A 98 2.58 -5.29 0.83
C PRO A 98 2.41 -5.48 -0.68
N LYS A 99 3.35 -4.97 -1.50
CA LYS A 99 3.32 -5.17 -2.96
C LYS A 99 3.71 -6.59 -3.33
N ALA A 100 4.73 -7.15 -2.66
CA ALA A 100 5.13 -8.54 -2.82
C ALA A 100 3.97 -9.47 -2.44
N ARG A 101 3.32 -9.22 -1.30
CA ARG A 101 2.08 -9.89 -0.90
C ARG A 101 1.01 -9.89 -1.99
N GLN A 102 0.74 -8.74 -2.60
CA GLN A 102 -0.24 -8.66 -3.70
C GLN A 102 0.21 -9.43 -4.95
N ARG A 103 1.50 -9.44 -5.28
CA ARG A 103 2.02 -10.25 -6.39
C ARG A 103 1.84 -11.74 -6.12
N LEU A 104 2.20 -12.19 -4.92
CA LEU A 104 2.04 -13.59 -4.49
C LEU A 104 0.56 -14.03 -4.52
N LEU A 105 -0.36 -13.19 -4.06
CA LEU A 105 -1.80 -13.47 -4.15
C LEU A 105 -2.31 -13.51 -5.59
N ARG A 106 -1.76 -12.69 -6.50
CA ARG A 106 -2.15 -12.67 -7.92
C ARG A 106 -1.73 -13.93 -8.68
N LEU A 107 -0.69 -14.62 -8.24
CA LEU A 107 -0.29 -15.90 -8.82
C LEU A 107 -1.35 -16.99 -8.59
N GLY A 108 -2.26 -16.81 -7.63
CA GLY A 108 -3.34 -17.76 -7.34
C GLY A 108 -2.87 -19.06 -6.66
N ILE A 109 -1.61 -19.10 -6.24
CA ILE A 109 -0.99 -20.27 -5.58
C ILE A 109 -1.36 -20.33 -4.10
N PHE A 110 -1.47 -19.16 -3.45
CA PHE A 110 -1.73 -19.04 -2.03
C PHE A 110 -3.15 -18.51 -1.79
N LYS A 111 -3.84 -19.10 -0.81
CA LYS A 111 -5.17 -18.65 -0.39
C LYS A 111 -5.05 -17.38 0.45
N GLU A 112 -4.06 -17.36 1.34
CA GLU A 112 -3.75 -16.22 2.18
C GLU A 112 -2.24 -16.02 2.30
N VAL A 113 -1.84 -14.75 2.39
CA VAL A 113 -0.44 -14.34 2.55
C VAL A 113 -0.41 -13.30 3.65
N GLU A 114 0.41 -13.52 4.66
CA GLU A 114 0.70 -12.57 5.73
C GLU A 114 2.18 -12.21 5.70
N VAL A 115 2.50 -10.95 5.98
CA VAL A 115 3.89 -10.47 5.99
C VAL A 115 4.17 -9.85 7.34
N LEU A 116 5.12 -10.45 8.05
CA LEU A 116 5.65 -10.01 9.33
C LEU A 116 7.04 -9.41 9.09
N ILE A 117 7.30 -8.27 9.71
CA ILE A 117 8.57 -7.54 9.57
C ILE A 117 9.13 -7.39 10.98
N ASP A 118 10.22 -8.09 11.24
CA ASP A 118 10.97 -7.99 12.48
C ASP A 118 12.22 -7.13 12.26
N ILE A 119 12.48 -6.25 13.22
CA ILE A 119 13.61 -5.32 13.19
C ILE A 119 14.44 -5.56 14.44
N SER A 120 15.67 -6.00 14.27
CA SER A 120 16.61 -6.27 15.36
C SER A 120 17.98 -5.65 15.03
N GLU A 121 18.53 -4.85 15.95
CA GLU A 121 19.93 -4.38 15.93
C GLU A 121 20.41 -3.79 14.58
N GLY A 122 19.57 -3.02 13.89
CA GLY A 122 19.94 -2.41 12.60
C GLY A 122 19.76 -3.33 11.38
N VAL A 123 19.25 -4.54 11.60
CA VAL A 123 18.96 -5.54 10.56
C VAL A 123 17.46 -5.79 10.51
N CYS A 124 16.90 -5.91 9.30
CA CYS A 124 15.50 -6.30 9.14
C CYS A 124 15.38 -7.71 8.58
N VAL A 125 14.54 -8.50 9.24
CA VAL A 125 14.18 -9.86 8.82
C VAL A 125 12.71 -9.83 8.45
N CYS A 126 12.40 -10.22 7.22
CA CYS A 126 11.02 -10.32 6.78
C CYS A 126 10.61 -11.80 6.81
N VAL A 127 9.47 -12.10 7.43
CA VAL A 127 8.89 -13.43 7.40
C VAL A 127 7.57 -13.34 6.66
N CYS A 128 7.49 -14.01 5.52
CA CYS A 128 6.26 -14.19 4.76
C CYS A 128 5.64 -15.53 5.18
N VAL A 129 4.50 -15.48 5.87
CA VAL A 129 3.74 -16.69 6.21
C VAL A 129 2.67 -16.89 5.15
N LEU A 130 2.71 -18.05 4.49
CA LEU A 130 1.74 -18.45 3.47
C LEU A 130 0.82 -19.50 4.09
N ALA A 131 -0.50 -19.29 3.99
CA ALA A 131 -1.53 -20.21 4.49
C ALA A 131 -2.43 -20.74 3.36
#